data_AF-A0A3B8PYK5-F1
#
_entry.id   AF-A0A3B8PYK5-F1
#
_cell.length_a   1.000
_cell.length_b   1.000
_cell.length_c   1.000
_cell.angle_alpha   90.00
_cell.angle_beta   90.00
_cell.angle_gamma   90.00
#
_symmetry.space_group_name_H-M   'P 1'
#
loop_
_entity.id
_entity.type
_entity.pdbx_description
1 polymer ?
#
loop_
_entity_poly.entity_id
_entity_poly.type
_entity_poly.pdbx_seq_one_letter_code
_entity_poly.pdbx_strand_id
1 'polypeptide(L)'
;MIQRKLKLDGGEELEGIHDLPWEILSTDVRRTAEMLILMPGPVVELTSAELTELHECMEDFTKVPRKELRIPFVRLLSHGAFHPIQRDTSWYLFHAKRKNLAGVGNFLRANPKVNEMLRRDKVSWAAFSDLDPGSAKFQGDQIHLSKDLMNMKSSKGFMRTTAHEIGHATLQRMLILKEHWDITQWKHCGEEVPAEVLNTGGKALYAQWKVLRKHPEYLVVQDLRLDHLGDKVSTIRGEGRQAYVAGSFTEFCAECFALLALNSQEFKAIIDEWCNCESVPGEVKAAWSKALEVLNICEARLLEPK
;
A
#
# COMPACT_ATOMS: atom_id res chain seq x y z
N MET A 1 17.85 8.62 14.30
CA MET A 1 18.04 9.19 12.95
C MET A 1 18.97 8.23 12.21
N ILE A 2 18.48 7.46 11.23
CA ILE A 2 19.35 6.55 10.47
C ILE A 2 20.05 7.42 9.42
N GLN A 3 21.37 7.61 9.57
CA GLN A 3 22.20 8.29 8.58
C GLN A 3 22.10 7.55 7.25
N ARG A 4 21.81 8.27 6.16
CA ARG A 4 21.60 7.71 4.83
C ARG A 4 22.75 8.16 3.96
N LYS A 5 23.63 7.22 3.60
CA LYS A 5 24.88 7.53 2.91
C LYS A 5 24.87 6.94 1.51
N LEU A 6 25.32 7.72 0.54
CA LEU A 6 25.67 7.28 -0.81
C LEU A 6 27.16 7.59 -0.96
N LYS A 7 27.93 6.66 -1.49
CA LYS A 7 29.35 6.89 -1.78
C LYS A 7 29.53 6.90 -3.29
N LEU A 8 29.96 8.03 -3.84
CA LEU A 8 30.22 8.19 -5.27
C LEU A 8 31.70 8.10 -5.59
N ASP A 9 32.05 7.28 -6.57
CA ASP A 9 33.39 7.17 -7.17
C ASP A 9 34.53 6.98 -6.13
N GLY A 10 34.25 6.24 -5.04
CA GLY A 10 35.22 5.98 -3.98
C GLY A 10 35.54 7.17 -3.07
N GLY A 11 34.81 8.29 -3.20
CA GLY A 11 34.94 9.50 -2.39
C GLY A 11 34.46 9.35 -0.94
N GLU A 12 34.35 10.47 -0.22
CA GLU A 12 33.80 10.47 1.15
C GLU A 12 32.34 9.99 1.17
N GLU A 13 31.91 9.42 2.30
CA GLU A 13 30.51 9.06 2.48
C GLU A 13 29.67 10.34 2.50
N LEU A 14 28.72 10.46 1.57
CA LEU A 14 27.90 11.65 1.45
C LEU A 14 26.76 11.56 2.46
N GLU A 15 26.72 12.46 3.44
CA GLU A 15 25.72 12.50 4.50
C GLU A 15 24.58 13.46 4.12
N GLY A 16 23.99 13.24 2.95
CA GLY A 16 22.84 13.99 2.47
C GLY A 16 23.01 14.53 1.06
N ILE A 17 21.96 15.21 0.59
CA ILE A 17 21.86 15.79 -0.75
C ILE A 17 22.94 16.88 -0.96
N HIS A 18 23.46 17.50 0.09
CA HIS A 18 24.36 18.65 -0.04
C HIS A 18 25.82 18.29 -0.39
N ASP A 19 26.23 17.02 -0.25
CA ASP A 19 27.65 16.62 -0.43
C ASP A 19 27.93 16.03 -1.83
N LEU A 20 26.92 15.89 -2.68
CA LEU A 20 27.08 15.31 -4.02
C LEU A 20 27.84 16.26 -4.95
N PRO A 21 28.79 15.77 -5.78
CA PRO A 21 29.50 16.57 -6.78
C PRO A 21 28.56 16.88 -7.95
N TRP A 22 27.59 17.76 -7.70
CA TRP A 22 26.46 18.01 -8.57
C TRP A 22 26.88 18.42 -9.97
N GLU A 23 27.96 19.19 -10.07
CA GLU A 23 28.50 19.73 -11.32
C GLU A 23 28.79 18.65 -12.38
N ILE A 24 28.95 17.39 -11.99
CA ILE A 24 29.29 16.27 -12.87
C ILE A 24 28.04 15.51 -13.36
N LEU A 25 26.90 15.64 -12.66
CA LEU A 25 25.67 14.90 -12.97
C LEU A 25 24.62 15.79 -13.66
N SER A 26 23.91 15.23 -14.64
CA SER A 26 22.72 15.87 -15.23
C SER A 26 21.58 15.97 -14.21
N THR A 27 20.72 16.97 -14.34
CA THR A 27 19.61 17.25 -13.39
C THR A 27 18.75 16.02 -13.08
N ASP A 28 18.48 15.15 -14.05
CA ASP A 28 17.62 13.97 -13.85
C ASP A 28 18.35 12.82 -13.14
N VAL A 29 19.65 12.65 -13.41
CA VAL A 29 20.50 11.71 -12.66
C VAL A 29 20.63 12.15 -11.20
N ARG A 30 20.68 13.47 -10.95
CA ARG A 30 20.68 14.02 -9.58
C ARG A 30 19.45 13.59 -8.78
N ARG A 31 18.25 13.74 -9.37
CA ARG A 31 16.99 13.31 -8.73
C ARG A 31 17.00 11.83 -8.35
N THR A 32 17.60 10.99 -9.19
CA THR A 32 17.75 9.55 -8.91
C THR A 32 18.63 9.31 -7.68
N ALA A 33 19.73 10.06 -7.52
CA ALA A 33 20.58 10.01 -6.32
C ALA A 33 19.84 10.49 -5.07
N GLU A 34 19.15 11.62 -5.14
CA GLU A 34 18.36 12.17 -4.04
C GLU A 34 17.32 11.16 -3.56
N MET A 35 16.62 10.52 -4.50
CA MET A 35 15.66 9.47 -4.18
C MET A 35 16.31 8.31 -3.42
N LEU A 36 17.45 7.79 -3.89
CA LEU A 36 18.18 6.72 -3.19
C LEU A 36 18.58 7.12 -1.77
N ILE A 37 19.12 8.34 -1.60
CA ILE A 37 19.49 8.91 -0.30
C ILE A 37 18.27 9.06 0.60
N LEU A 38 17.11 9.48 0.06
CA LEU A 38 15.91 9.70 0.86
C LEU A 38 15.13 8.42 1.21
N MET A 39 15.48 7.28 0.63
CA MET A 39 14.88 5.99 0.97
C MET A 39 15.60 5.36 2.17
N PRO A 40 14.90 4.65 3.07
CA PRO A 40 15.54 3.80 4.07
C PRO A 40 16.24 2.59 3.42
N GLY A 41 17.37 2.16 3.98
CA GLY A 41 18.17 1.03 3.50
C GLY A 41 19.65 1.19 3.85
N PRO A 42 20.50 0.18 3.58
CA PRO A 42 21.94 0.27 3.72
C PRO A 42 22.48 1.28 2.71
N VAL A 43 23.69 1.72 3.02
CA VAL A 43 24.54 2.52 2.14
C VAL A 43 24.74 1.74 0.85
N VAL A 44 24.53 2.41 -0.28
CA VAL A 44 24.88 1.89 -1.59
C VAL A 44 26.09 2.70 -2.05
N GLU A 45 27.17 2.01 -2.39
CA GLU A 45 28.32 2.62 -3.10
C GLU A 45 28.08 2.44 -4.59
N LEU A 46 28.07 3.56 -5.33
CA LEU A 46 27.82 3.60 -6.77
C LEU A 46 28.82 4.57 -7.40
N THR A 47 29.30 4.27 -8.60
CA THR A 47 30.00 5.24 -9.44
C THR A 47 29.02 6.19 -10.12
N SER A 48 29.49 7.34 -10.61
CA SER A 48 28.65 8.26 -11.41
C SER A 48 28.08 7.57 -12.67
N ALA A 49 28.84 6.65 -13.26
CA ALA A 49 28.41 5.84 -14.39
C ALA A 49 27.28 4.86 -14.00
N GLU A 50 27.39 4.21 -12.84
CA GLU A 50 26.36 3.30 -12.31
C GLU A 50 25.06 4.03 -11.97
N LEU A 51 25.16 5.23 -11.41
CA LEU A 51 23.99 6.06 -11.13
C LEU A 51 23.28 6.48 -12.43
N THR A 52 24.05 6.78 -13.48
CA THR A 52 23.51 7.07 -14.81
C THR A 52 22.82 5.84 -15.42
N GLU A 53 23.45 4.66 -15.35
CA GLU A 53 22.85 3.40 -15.80
C GLU A 53 21.53 3.10 -15.07
N LEU A 54 21.49 3.32 -13.74
CA LEU A 54 20.28 3.17 -12.95
C LEU A 54 19.17 4.12 -13.40
N HIS A 55 19.50 5.39 -13.63
CA HIS A 55 18.55 6.37 -14.14
C HIS A 55 17.98 5.93 -15.49
N GLU A 56 18.83 5.52 -16.43
CA GLU A 56 18.38 5.02 -17.73
C GLU A 56 17.46 3.80 -17.63
N CYS A 57 17.74 2.87 -16.71
CA CYS A 57 16.86 1.71 -16.48
C CYS A 57 15.52 2.11 -15.87
N MET A 58 15.48 3.20 -15.09
CA MET A 58 14.25 3.73 -14.51
C MET A 58 13.38 4.43 -15.56
N GLU A 59 13.99 5.07 -16.57
CA GLU A 59 13.29 5.67 -17.70
C GLU A 59 12.84 4.62 -18.74
N ASP A 60 13.69 3.62 -19.02
CA ASP A 60 13.41 2.54 -19.95
C ASP A 60 13.32 1.19 -19.22
N PHE A 61 12.10 0.79 -18.88
CA PHE A 61 11.82 -0.48 -18.22
C PHE A 61 12.17 -1.73 -19.04
N THR A 62 12.59 -1.60 -20.30
CA THR A 62 13.14 -2.72 -21.09
C THR A 62 14.61 -2.96 -20.80
N LYS A 63 15.36 -1.93 -20.37
CA LYS A 63 16.76 -2.07 -19.97
C LYS A 63 16.88 -2.91 -18.72
N VAL A 64 17.92 -3.74 -18.68
CA VAL A 64 18.22 -4.62 -17.57
C VAL A 64 19.48 -4.10 -16.90
N PRO A 65 19.41 -3.61 -15.65
CA PRO A 65 20.62 -3.20 -14.94
C PRO A 65 21.53 -4.41 -14.70
N ARG A 66 22.83 -4.17 -14.69
CA ARG A 66 23.81 -5.18 -14.28
C ARG A 66 23.55 -5.68 -12.85
N LYS A 67 24.13 -6.84 -12.51
CA LYS A 67 23.80 -7.60 -11.29
C LYS A 67 23.94 -6.76 -10.03
N GLU A 68 24.96 -5.92 -9.96
CA GLU A 68 25.32 -5.05 -8.85
C GLU A 68 24.27 -3.95 -8.62
N LEU A 69 23.59 -3.54 -9.69
CA LEU A 69 22.62 -2.44 -9.68
C LEU A 69 21.17 -2.89 -9.46
N ARG A 70 20.91 -4.21 -9.42
CA ARG A 70 19.54 -4.72 -9.23
C ARG A 70 18.91 -4.31 -7.90
N ILE A 71 19.68 -4.29 -6.82
CA ILE A 71 19.19 -3.91 -5.50
C ILE A 71 18.80 -2.42 -5.47
N PRO A 72 19.69 -1.47 -5.84
CA PRO A 72 19.32 -0.06 -5.97
C PRO A 72 18.15 0.17 -6.91
N PHE A 73 18.11 -0.55 -8.03
CA PHE A 73 17.03 -0.46 -9.01
C PHE A 73 15.68 -0.87 -8.42
N VAL A 74 15.58 -2.04 -7.77
CA VAL A 74 14.34 -2.48 -7.11
C VAL A 74 13.91 -1.49 -6.03
N ARG A 75 14.87 -0.98 -5.23
CA ARG A 75 14.60 0.01 -4.18
C ARG A 75 14.03 1.31 -4.78
N LEU A 76 14.63 1.83 -5.84
CA LEU A 76 14.12 2.99 -6.57
C LEU A 76 12.71 2.75 -7.11
N LEU A 77 12.52 1.62 -7.79
CA LEU A 77 11.28 1.25 -8.45
C LEU A 77 10.13 1.12 -7.46
N SER A 78 10.36 0.49 -6.31
CA SER A 78 9.34 0.29 -5.28
C SER A 78 9.31 1.36 -4.19
N HIS A 79 10.05 2.47 -4.37
CA HIS A 79 10.19 3.53 -3.37
C HIS A 79 10.58 3.02 -1.95
N GLY A 80 11.44 2.01 -1.91
CA GLY A 80 11.94 1.40 -0.68
C GLY A 80 11.01 0.40 0.01
N ALA A 81 9.85 0.07 -0.58
CA ALA A 81 8.97 -0.98 -0.04
C ALA A 81 9.69 -2.33 0.08
N PHE A 82 10.28 -2.83 -1.02
CA PHE A 82 10.96 -4.11 -1.05
C PHE A 82 12.47 -3.91 -0.84
N HIS A 83 12.87 -3.85 0.43
CA HIS A 83 14.28 -3.81 0.77
C HIS A 83 14.85 -5.24 0.84
N PRO A 84 15.85 -5.62 0.03
CA PRO A 84 16.46 -6.94 0.15
C PRO A 84 17.31 -7.01 1.43
N ILE A 85 16.93 -7.90 2.35
CA ILE A 85 17.74 -8.23 3.54
C ILE A 85 18.70 -9.39 3.21
N GLN A 86 18.44 -10.15 2.14
CA GLN A 86 19.23 -11.30 1.70
C GLN A 86 19.44 -11.30 0.18
N ARG A 87 20.60 -11.76 -0.30
CA ARG A 87 20.96 -11.80 -1.74
C ARG A 87 19.93 -12.60 -2.56
N ASP A 88 19.38 -13.68 -2.02
CA ASP A 88 18.45 -14.54 -2.77
C ASP A 88 17.11 -13.87 -3.05
N THR A 89 16.58 -13.09 -2.10
CA THR A 89 15.32 -12.33 -2.29
C THR A 89 15.44 -11.29 -3.39
N SER A 90 16.63 -10.71 -3.60
CA SER A 90 16.86 -9.70 -4.64
C SER A 90 16.68 -10.25 -6.05
N TRP A 91 17.03 -11.52 -6.28
CA TRP A 91 16.82 -12.19 -7.57
C TRP A 91 15.33 -12.35 -7.87
N TYR A 92 14.55 -12.86 -6.91
CA TYR A 92 13.11 -13.02 -7.09
C TYR A 92 12.42 -11.68 -7.36
N LEU A 93 12.73 -10.65 -6.56
CA LEU A 93 12.20 -9.29 -6.75
C LEU A 93 12.56 -8.73 -8.12
N PHE A 94 13.80 -8.90 -8.57
CA PHE A 94 14.22 -8.45 -9.90
C PHE A 94 13.41 -9.10 -11.04
N HIS A 95 13.01 -10.36 -10.86
CA HIS A 95 12.17 -11.10 -11.80
C HIS A 95 10.66 -10.93 -11.61
N ALA A 96 10.23 -10.23 -10.55
CA ALA A 96 8.84 -9.82 -10.41
C ALA A 96 8.41 -8.95 -11.61
N LYS A 97 7.10 -8.83 -11.82
CA LYS A 97 6.58 -7.88 -12.81
C LYS A 97 6.97 -6.47 -12.39
N ARG A 98 7.94 -5.86 -13.08
CA ARG A 98 8.45 -4.51 -12.80
C ARG A 98 7.35 -3.46 -12.68
N LYS A 99 6.30 -3.57 -13.51
CA LYS A 99 5.11 -2.70 -13.43
C LYS A 99 4.40 -2.77 -12.08
N ASN A 100 4.36 -3.94 -11.43
CA ASN A 100 3.75 -4.11 -10.12
C ASN A 100 4.61 -3.44 -9.03
N LEU A 101 5.93 -3.66 -9.05
CA LEU A 101 6.87 -2.96 -8.16
C LEU A 101 6.79 -1.44 -8.33
N ALA A 102 6.78 -0.96 -9.57
CA ALA A 102 6.61 0.45 -9.91
C ALA A 102 5.27 1.00 -9.41
N GLY A 103 4.20 0.21 -9.50
CA GLY A 103 2.88 0.55 -8.96
C GLY A 103 2.93 0.85 -7.47
N VAL A 104 3.57 -0.02 -6.67
CA VAL A 104 3.77 0.23 -5.22
C VAL A 104 4.59 1.49 -4.99
N GLY A 105 5.70 1.66 -5.72
CA GLY A 105 6.56 2.82 -5.57
C GLY A 105 5.85 4.13 -5.89
N ASN A 106 5.07 4.17 -6.96
CA ASN A 106 4.27 5.32 -7.35
C ASN A 106 3.17 5.61 -6.33
N PHE A 107 2.50 4.58 -5.82
CA PHE A 107 1.49 4.72 -4.77
C PHE A 107 2.07 5.35 -3.49
N LEU A 108 3.20 4.84 -3.00
CA LEU A 108 3.84 5.36 -1.78
C LEU A 108 4.41 6.78 -1.97
N ARG A 109 4.84 7.12 -3.19
CA ARG A 109 5.30 8.46 -3.53
C ARG A 109 4.14 9.46 -3.56
N ALA A 110 3.01 9.06 -4.14
CA ALA A 110 1.80 9.88 -4.18
C ALA A 110 1.18 10.06 -2.79
N ASN A 111 1.38 9.09 -1.88
CA ASN A 111 0.81 9.07 -0.54
C ASN A 111 1.92 9.08 0.54
N PRO A 112 2.65 10.21 0.72
CA PRO A 112 3.82 10.25 1.60
C PRO A 112 3.48 9.97 3.07
N LYS A 113 2.27 10.33 3.56
CA LYS A 113 1.84 10.07 4.94
C LYS A 113 1.59 8.57 5.19
N VAL A 114 1.10 7.82 4.20
CA VAL A 114 1.03 6.34 4.25
C VAL A 114 2.43 5.76 4.43
N ASN A 115 3.37 6.18 3.59
CA ASN A 115 4.75 5.69 3.66
C ASN A 115 5.44 6.05 4.99
N GLU A 116 5.21 7.26 5.50
CA GLU A 116 5.68 7.67 6.82
C GLU A 116 5.11 6.80 7.94
N MET A 117 3.81 6.51 7.91
CA MET A 117 3.14 5.65 8.89
C MET A 117 3.70 4.22 8.86
N LEU A 118 3.81 3.61 7.67
CA LEU A 118 4.39 2.27 7.52
C LEU A 118 5.81 2.22 8.12
N ARG A 119 6.63 3.24 7.89
CA ARG A 119 7.99 3.31 8.45
C ARG A 119 8.00 3.53 9.96
N ARG A 120 7.20 4.46 10.47
CA ARG A 120 7.06 4.75 11.91
C ARG A 120 6.67 3.50 12.68
N ASP A 121 5.74 2.74 12.10
CA ASP A 121 5.19 1.53 12.70
C ASP A 121 5.99 0.27 12.32
N LYS A 122 7.16 0.45 11.70
CA LYS A 122 8.12 -0.61 11.30
C LYS A 122 7.51 -1.72 10.46
N VAL A 123 6.51 -1.39 9.64
CA VAL A 123 5.89 -2.32 8.72
C VAL A 123 6.88 -2.67 7.60
N SER A 124 7.15 -3.96 7.48
CA SER A 124 8.05 -4.55 6.49
C SER A 124 7.26 -5.21 5.34
N TRP A 125 7.96 -5.54 4.26
CA TRP A 125 7.38 -6.19 3.09
C TRP A 125 8.06 -7.54 2.85
N ALA A 126 7.28 -8.61 2.77
CA ALA A 126 7.74 -9.94 2.39
C ALA A 126 7.16 -10.34 1.03
N ALA A 127 7.94 -10.10 -0.01
CA ALA A 127 7.61 -10.61 -1.35
C ALA A 127 7.91 -12.10 -1.45
N PHE A 128 7.17 -12.79 -2.35
CA PHE A 128 7.33 -14.22 -2.61
C PHE A 128 7.09 -15.10 -1.37
N SER A 129 6.15 -14.70 -0.52
CA SER A 129 5.75 -15.50 0.64
C SER A 129 5.07 -16.81 0.20
N ASP A 130 5.23 -17.87 0.98
CA ASP A 130 4.58 -19.19 0.80
C ASP A 130 3.09 -19.18 1.17
N LEU A 131 2.39 -18.11 0.79
CA LEU A 131 0.94 -18.01 0.92
C LEU A 131 0.25 -18.68 -0.27
N ASP A 132 -1.06 -18.87 -0.13
CA ASP A 132 -1.91 -19.37 -1.21
C ASP A 132 -1.73 -18.56 -2.52
N PRO A 133 -1.84 -19.22 -3.69
CA PRO A 133 -1.80 -18.56 -4.98
C PRO A 133 -2.67 -17.29 -5.07
N GLY A 134 -2.07 -16.19 -5.54
CA GLY A 134 -2.77 -14.92 -5.77
C GLY A 134 -3.25 -14.23 -4.49
N SER A 135 -2.69 -14.58 -3.32
CA SER A 135 -3.02 -13.96 -2.05
C SER A 135 -1.99 -12.94 -1.60
N ALA A 136 -2.42 -12.08 -0.67
CA ALA A 136 -1.59 -11.29 0.20
C ALA A 136 -2.12 -11.42 1.62
N LYS A 137 -1.30 -10.99 2.58
CA LYS A 137 -1.69 -10.99 3.99
C LYS A 137 -0.87 -10.00 4.80
N PHE A 138 -1.52 -9.19 5.60
CA PHE A 138 -0.89 -8.47 6.68
C PHE A 138 -0.87 -9.33 7.95
N GLN A 139 0.33 -9.57 8.49
CA GLN A 139 0.52 -10.36 9.71
C GLN A 139 1.66 -9.79 10.56
N GLY A 140 1.38 -9.54 11.85
CA GLY A 140 2.30 -8.86 12.74
C GLY A 140 2.60 -7.44 12.22
N ASP A 141 3.84 -7.23 11.79
CA ASP A 141 4.34 -5.98 11.19
C ASP A 141 4.82 -6.21 9.75
N GLN A 142 4.21 -7.14 9.02
CA GLN A 142 4.66 -7.49 7.68
C GLN A 142 3.50 -7.63 6.69
N ILE A 143 3.66 -7.00 5.52
CA ILE A 143 2.81 -7.20 4.34
C ILE A 143 3.44 -8.32 3.50
N HIS A 144 2.79 -9.48 3.50
CA HIS A 144 3.18 -10.64 2.72
C HIS A 144 2.50 -10.61 1.35
N LEU A 145 3.28 -10.73 0.28
CA LEU A 145 2.77 -10.85 -1.09
C LEU A 145 3.20 -12.21 -1.65
N SER A 146 2.24 -13.04 -2.06
CA SER A 146 2.55 -14.35 -2.66
C SER A 146 3.34 -14.23 -3.96
N LYS A 147 4.05 -15.30 -4.34
CA LYS A 147 4.78 -15.38 -5.61
C LYS A 147 3.88 -15.10 -6.81
N ASP A 148 2.67 -15.63 -6.81
CA ASP A 148 1.74 -15.47 -7.94
C ASP A 148 1.19 -14.06 -8.02
N LEU A 149 0.91 -13.41 -6.88
CA LEU A 149 0.52 -12.01 -6.86
C LEU A 149 1.63 -11.11 -7.41
N MET A 150 2.89 -11.34 -7.00
CA MET A 150 4.05 -10.61 -7.51
C MET A 150 4.25 -10.76 -9.03
N ASN A 151 3.76 -11.87 -9.60
CA ASN A 151 3.86 -12.18 -11.03
C ASN A 151 2.55 -11.96 -11.81
N MET A 152 1.50 -11.47 -11.15
CA MET A 152 0.19 -11.21 -11.74
C MET A 152 0.32 -10.27 -12.93
N LYS A 153 -0.35 -10.61 -14.04
CA LYS A 153 -0.33 -9.81 -15.26
C LYS A 153 -1.11 -8.50 -15.09
N SER A 154 -2.19 -8.53 -14.31
CA SER A 154 -3.02 -7.39 -13.99
C SER A 154 -2.40 -6.52 -12.91
N SER A 155 -1.74 -5.42 -13.30
CA SER A 155 -1.21 -4.46 -12.32
C SER A 155 -2.30 -3.80 -11.47
N LYS A 156 -3.54 -3.71 -11.98
CA LYS A 156 -4.69 -3.21 -11.20
C LYS A 156 -5.10 -4.18 -10.10
N GLY A 157 -5.26 -5.48 -10.40
CA GLY A 157 -5.56 -6.50 -9.39
C GLY A 157 -4.48 -6.58 -8.32
N PHE A 158 -3.21 -6.53 -8.76
CA PHE A 158 -2.07 -6.42 -7.87
C PHE A 158 -2.17 -5.21 -6.93
N MET A 159 -2.43 -4.01 -7.47
CA MET A 159 -2.51 -2.79 -6.66
C MET A 159 -3.72 -2.77 -5.71
N ARG A 160 -4.87 -3.30 -6.12
CA ARG A 160 -6.05 -3.41 -5.23
C ARG A 160 -5.76 -4.30 -4.03
N THR A 161 -5.17 -5.47 -4.28
CA THR A 161 -4.77 -6.40 -3.23
C THR A 161 -3.70 -5.78 -2.33
N THR A 162 -2.69 -5.14 -2.92
CA THR A 162 -1.62 -4.48 -2.16
C THR A 162 -2.15 -3.32 -1.31
N ALA A 163 -3.02 -2.46 -1.86
CA ALA A 163 -3.62 -1.35 -1.13
C ALA A 163 -4.50 -1.85 0.02
N HIS A 164 -5.21 -2.97 -0.15
CA HIS A 164 -5.97 -3.60 0.91
C HIS A 164 -5.07 -3.97 2.10
N GLU A 165 -3.94 -4.64 1.86
CA GLU A 165 -2.99 -4.96 2.94
C GLU A 165 -2.35 -3.72 3.58
N ILE A 166 -2.09 -2.66 2.79
CA ILE A 166 -1.66 -1.37 3.35
C ILE A 166 -2.75 -0.80 4.26
N GLY A 167 -4.03 -1.01 3.95
CA GLY A 167 -5.16 -0.60 4.79
C GLY A 167 -5.14 -1.25 6.18
N HIS A 168 -4.81 -2.54 6.27
CA HIS A 168 -4.56 -3.20 7.55
C HIS A 168 -3.35 -2.60 8.29
N ALA A 169 -2.29 -2.27 7.56
CA ALA A 169 -1.09 -1.66 8.11
C ALA A 169 -1.23 -0.17 8.46
N THR A 170 -2.31 0.49 8.04
CA THR A 170 -2.49 1.95 8.21
C THR A 170 -3.84 2.32 8.80
N LEU A 171 -4.91 2.37 8.01
CA LEU A 171 -6.23 2.82 8.47
C LEU A 171 -6.71 2.05 9.70
N GLN A 172 -6.58 0.72 9.69
CA GLN A 172 -6.89 -0.10 10.85
C GLN A 172 -6.07 0.32 12.08
N ARG A 173 -4.75 0.47 11.95
CA ARG A 173 -3.86 0.90 13.04
C ARG A 173 -4.13 2.33 13.52
N MET A 174 -4.72 3.18 12.68
CA MET A 174 -5.16 4.51 13.07
C MET A 174 -6.46 4.51 13.87
N LEU A 175 -7.28 3.45 13.77
CA LEU A 175 -8.58 3.33 14.43
C LEU A 175 -8.54 2.45 15.69
N ILE A 176 -7.53 1.59 15.78
CA ILE A 176 -7.33 0.60 16.86
C ILE A 176 -6.12 1.01 17.70
N LEU A 177 -6.25 0.90 19.01
CA LEU A 177 -5.19 1.23 19.95
C LEU A 177 -3.98 0.30 19.74
N LYS A 178 -2.78 0.85 19.94
CA LYS A 178 -1.51 0.23 19.51
C LYS A 178 -1.26 -1.12 20.19
N GLU A 179 -1.58 -1.21 21.47
CA GLU A 179 -1.55 -2.42 22.30
C GLU A 179 -2.41 -3.57 21.76
N HIS A 180 -3.30 -3.29 20.81
CA HIS A 180 -4.24 -4.24 20.23
C HIS A 180 -4.12 -4.38 18.70
N TRP A 181 -2.98 -3.98 18.10
CA TRP A 181 -2.77 -4.13 16.65
C TRP A 181 -2.62 -5.59 16.19
N ASP A 182 -2.28 -6.53 17.08
CA ASP A 182 -2.32 -7.96 16.75
C ASP A 182 -3.75 -8.49 16.90
N ILE A 183 -4.45 -8.45 15.76
CA ILE A 183 -5.88 -8.77 15.66
C ILE A 183 -6.09 -10.18 15.11
N THR A 184 -5.06 -11.02 15.15
CA THR A 184 -5.22 -12.45 14.81
C THR A 184 -6.35 -13.13 15.58
N GLN A 185 -6.70 -12.58 16.74
CA GLN A 185 -7.81 -12.99 17.60
C GLN A 185 -9.23 -12.58 17.16
N TRP A 186 -9.44 -11.65 16.21
CA TRP A 186 -10.79 -11.26 15.73
C TRP A 186 -11.02 -11.56 14.24
N LYS A 187 -10.27 -12.55 13.73
CA LYS A 187 -10.31 -12.97 12.33
C LYS A 187 -11.52 -13.83 11.97
N HIS A 188 -12.32 -14.24 12.94
CA HIS A 188 -13.45 -15.14 12.70
C HIS A 188 -14.76 -14.38 12.54
N CYS A 189 -15.49 -14.72 11.49
CA CYS A 189 -16.79 -14.15 11.13
C CYS A 189 -17.72 -14.10 12.34
N GLY A 190 -18.07 -12.89 12.78
CA GLY A 190 -19.09 -12.67 13.82
C GLY A 190 -18.55 -12.24 15.18
N GLU A 191 -17.26 -12.39 15.45
CA GLU A 191 -16.69 -11.92 16.73
C GLU A 191 -16.68 -10.39 16.78
N GLU A 192 -17.19 -9.83 17.88
CA GLU A 192 -17.22 -8.39 18.09
C GLU A 192 -15.83 -7.89 18.48
N VAL A 193 -15.41 -6.78 17.86
CA VAL A 193 -14.22 -6.06 18.31
C VAL A 193 -14.57 -5.36 19.64
N PRO A 194 -13.84 -5.64 20.74
CA PRO A 194 -14.14 -5.02 22.02
C PRO A 194 -14.00 -3.50 21.95
N ALA A 195 -14.97 -2.75 22.48
CA ALA A 195 -15.02 -1.30 22.29
C ALA A 195 -13.82 -0.56 22.92
N GLU A 196 -13.22 -1.13 23.97
CA GLU A 196 -12.06 -0.62 24.67
C GLU A 196 -10.79 -0.58 23.81
N VAL A 197 -10.70 -1.41 22.77
CA VAL A 197 -9.53 -1.46 21.87
C VAL A 197 -9.60 -0.43 20.74
N LEU A 198 -10.74 0.25 20.60
CA LEU A 198 -11.00 1.24 19.56
C LEU A 198 -10.80 2.65 20.13
N ASN A 199 -10.15 3.53 19.36
CA ASN A 199 -10.14 4.95 19.69
C ASN A 199 -11.48 5.61 19.31
N THR A 200 -11.64 6.92 19.55
CA THR A 200 -12.89 7.64 19.26
C THR A 200 -13.36 7.49 17.81
N GLY A 201 -12.45 7.60 16.83
CA GLY A 201 -12.77 7.40 15.42
C GLY A 201 -13.13 5.94 15.11
N GLY A 202 -12.39 4.99 15.69
CA GLY A 202 -12.66 3.56 15.57
C GLY A 202 -14.03 3.18 16.10
N LYS A 203 -14.43 3.69 17.28
CA LYS A 203 -15.76 3.48 17.88
C LYS A 203 -16.87 4.02 16.98
N ALA A 204 -16.68 5.22 16.44
CA ALA A 204 -17.66 5.84 15.54
C ALA A 204 -17.85 5.02 14.25
N LEU A 205 -16.76 4.59 13.61
CA LEU A 205 -16.83 3.77 12.40
C LEU A 205 -17.37 2.36 12.68
N TYR A 206 -16.95 1.73 13.77
CA TYR A 206 -17.42 0.40 14.18
C TYR A 206 -18.93 0.38 14.42
N ALA A 207 -19.48 1.43 15.05
CA ALA A 207 -20.93 1.56 15.23
C ALA A 207 -21.68 1.57 13.90
N GLN A 208 -21.12 2.20 12.85
CA GLN A 208 -21.75 2.20 11.52
C GLN A 208 -21.58 0.85 10.82
N TRP A 209 -20.39 0.24 10.91
CA TRP A 209 -20.15 -1.10 10.38
C TRP A 209 -21.13 -2.13 10.97
N LYS A 210 -21.49 -2.04 12.26
CA LYS A 210 -22.50 -2.92 12.87
C LYS A 210 -23.89 -2.81 12.26
N VAL A 211 -24.24 -1.65 11.70
CA VAL A 211 -25.48 -1.47 10.93
C VAL A 211 -25.29 -2.04 9.53
N LEU A 212 -24.23 -1.62 8.83
CA LEU A 212 -23.96 -2.01 7.44
C LEU A 212 -23.78 -3.52 7.28
N ARG A 213 -23.15 -4.21 8.23
CA ARG A 213 -22.93 -5.67 8.15
C ARG A 213 -24.21 -6.50 8.19
N LYS A 214 -25.33 -5.92 8.65
CA LYS A 214 -26.66 -6.57 8.61
C LYS A 214 -27.29 -6.50 7.22
N HIS A 215 -26.78 -5.62 6.36
CA HIS A 215 -27.21 -5.43 4.97
C HIS A 215 -25.99 -5.50 4.04
N PRO A 216 -25.33 -6.66 3.95
CA PRO A 216 -24.07 -6.82 3.22
C PRO A 216 -24.15 -6.44 1.73
N GLU A 217 -25.33 -6.46 1.12
CA GLU A 217 -25.59 -6.00 -0.24
C GLU A 217 -25.28 -4.51 -0.45
N TYR A 218 -25.32 -3.70 0.62
CA TYR A 218 -24.92 -2.28 0.61
C TYR A 218 -23.51 -2.05 1.14
N LEU A 219 -22.67 -3.09 1.23
CA LEU A 219 -21.24 -2.90 1.40
C LEU A 219 -20.59 -2.67 0.04
N VAL A 220 -19.89 -1.54 -0.09
CA VAL A 220 -18.99 -1.28 -1.21
C VAL A 220 -17.75 -2.15 -1.03
N VAL A 221 -17.48 -3.01 -1.99
CA VAL A 221 -16.29 -3.86 -2.04
C VAL A 221 -15.57 -3.66 -3.36
N GLN A 222 -14.34 -4.07 -3.49
CA GLN A 222 -13.59 -4.11 -4.74
C GLN A 222 -13.21 -5.55 -5.07
N ASP A 223 -13.32 -5.91 -6.34
CA ASP A 223 -12.74 -7.17 -6.81
C ASP A 223 -11.20 -7.06 -6.84
N LEU A 224 -10.57 -7.88 -6.00
CA LEU A 224 -9.12 -7.93 -5.84
C LEU A 224 -8.42 -8.73 -6.96
N ARG A 225 -9.13 -9.60 -7.72
CA ARG A 225 -8.52 -10.60 -8.63
C ARG A 225 -9.07 -10.53 -10.06
N LEU A 226 -8.92 -9.38 -10.73
CA LEU A 226 -9.25 -9.26 -12.15
C LEU A 226 -8.11 -9.71 -13.06
N ASP A 227 -8.08 -11.01 -13.40
CA ASP A 227 -7.15 -11.53 -14.41
C ASP A 227 -7.78 -11.77 -15.80
N HIS A 228 -9.11 -11.76 -15.92
CA HIS A 228 -9.79 -12.24 -17.14
C HIS A 228 -10.87 -11.33 -17.76
N LEU A 229 -11.27 -10.21 -17.13
CA LEU A 229 -12.42 -9.41 -17.60
C LEU A 229 -12.07 -8.01 -18.16
N GLY A 230 -10.78 -7.70 -18.32
CA GLY A 230 -10.35 -6.42 -18.88
C GLY A 230 -10.68 -5.21 -17.98
N ASP A 231 -10.20 -4.04 -18.38
CA ASP A 231 -10.23 -2.79 -17.61
C ASP A 231 -11.63 -2.19 -17.35
N LYS A 232 -12.71 -2.86 -17.77
CA LYS A 232 -14.05 -2.29 -17.92
C LYS A 232 -15.09 -2.70 -16.88
N VAL A 233 -14.74 -3.48 -15.86
CA VAL A 233 -15.72 -3.84 -14.84
C VAL A 233 -15.68 -2.83 -13.69
N SER A 234 -16.72 -1.99 -13.57
CA SER A 234 -17.04 -1.26 -12.35
C SER A 234 -17.25 -2.29 -11.24
N THR A 235 -16.23 -2.52 -10.43
CA THR A 235 -16.06 -3.76 -9.66
C THR A 235 -16.51 -3.61 -8.22
N ILE A 236 -17.67 -2.97 -8.01
CA ILE A 236 -18.26 -2.75 -6.68
C ILE A 236 -19.34 -3.77 -6.31
N ARG A 237 -19.26 -4.98 -6.87
CA ARG A 237 -20.06 -6.14 -6.43
C ARG A 237 -19.23 -7.40 -6.63
N GLY A 238 -18.91 -8.06 -5.53
CA GLY A 238 -18.29 -9.39 -5.51
C GLY A 238 -19.09 -10.28 -4.58
N GLU A 239 -19.87 -11.20 -5.14
CA GLU A 239 -20.59 -12.21 -4.35
C GLU A 239 -19.57 -12.99 -3.51
N GLY A 240 -19.77 -13.02 -2.19
CA GLY A 240 -18.81 -13.57 -1.20
C GLY A 240 -17.84 -12.56 -0.58
N ARG A 241 -17.37 -11.52 -1.31
CA ARG A 241 -16.50 -10.48 -0.74
C ARG A 241 -17.27 -9.57 0.23
N GLN A 242 -18.52 -9.26 -0.09
CA GLN A 242 -19.41 -8.52 0.82
C GLN A 242 -19.61 -9.27 2.14
N ALA A 243 -19.80 -10.59 2.09
CA ALA A 243 -19.93 -11.41 3.29
C ALA A 243 -18.63 -11.43 4.12
N TYR A 244 -17.47 -11.48 3.45
CA TYR A 244 -16.16 -11.41 4.12
C TYR A 244 -15.96 -10.08 4.84
N VAL A 245 -16.26 -8.96 4.18
CA VAL A 245 -16.16 -7.60 4.74
C VAL A 245 -17.23 -7.35 5.83
N ALA A 246 -18.43 -7.92 5.69
CA ALA A 246 -19.45 -7.92 6.75
C ALA A 246 -19.05 -8.79 7.95
N GLY A 247 -18.20 -9.80 7.73
CA GLY A 247 -17.73 -10.74 8.74
C GLY A 247 -16.73 -10.12 9.71
N SER A 248 -15.93 -9.15 9.26
CA SER A 248 -14.81 -8.59 10.01
C SER A 248 -14.67 -7.07 9.85
N PHE A 249 -14.62 -6.35 10.97
CA PHE A 249 -14.41 -4.91 10.97
C PHE A 249 -13.04 -4.50 10.42
N THR A 250 -12.01 -5.31 10.67
CA THR A 250 -10.67 -5.03 10.14
C THR A 250 -10.62 -5.15 8.63
N GLU A 251 -11.35 -6.12 8.07
CA GLU A 251 -11.51 -6.27 6.62
C GLU A 251 -12.28 -5.09 6.02
N PHE A 252 -13.32 -4.61 6.70
CA PHE A 252 -14.01 -3.38 6.33
C PHE A 252 -13.09 -2.17 6.32
N CYS A 253 -12.24 -1.99 7.34
CA CYS A 253 -11.26 -0.91 7.34
C CYS A 253 -10.29 -1.02 6.15
N ALA A 254 -9.72 -2.19 5.91
CA ALA A 254 -8.79 -2.40 4.81
C ALA A 254 -9.43 -2.18 3.43
N GLU A 255 -10.67 -2.63 3.27
CA GLU A 255 -11.46 -2.41 2.05
C GLU A 255 -11.75 -0.92 1.82
N CYS A 256 -12.23 -0.21 2.83
CA CYS A 256 -12.48 1.23 2.74
C CYS A 256 -11.20 2.01 2.43
N PHE A 257 -10.06 1.65 3.03
CA PHE A 257 -8.78 2.27 2.71
C PHE A 257 -8.44 2.09 1.23
N ALA A 258 -8.53 0.88 0.71
CA ALA A 258 -8.17 0.62 -0.68
C ALA A 258 -9.11 1.34 -1.67
N LEU A 259 -10.40 1.40 -1.37
CA LEU A 259 -11.39 2.17 -2.12
C LEU A 259 -11.08 3.68 -2.11
N LEU A 260 -10.76 4.26 -0.96
CA LEU A 260 -10.34 5.67 -0.87
C LEU A 260 -9.03 5.90 -1.64
N ALA A 261 -8.04 5.03 -1.46
CA ALA A 261 -6.71 5.25 -2.01
C ALA A 261 -6.63 5.05 -3.53
N LEU A 262 -7.53 4.26 -4.12
CA LEU A 262 -7.51 3.95 -5.55
C LEU A 262 -8.70 4.52 -6.33
N ASN A 263 -9.88 4.67 -5.70
CA ASN A 263 -11.14 5.02 -6.36
C ASN A 263 -12.04 5.95 -5.50
N SER A 264 -11.47 6.89 -4.72
CA SER A 264 -12.22 7.74 -3.77
C SER A 264 -13.48 8.38 -4.35
N GLN A 265 -13.38 8.95 -5.55
CA GLN A 265 -14.51 9.64 -6.20
C GLN A 265 -15.66 8.67 -6.52
N GLU A 266 -15.35 7.53 -7.12
CA GLU A 266 -16.36 6.51 -7.46
C GLU A 266 -16.98 5.91 -6.19
N PHE A 267 -16.17 5.62 -5.18
CA PHE A 267 -16.63 5.11 -3.89
C PHE A 267 -17.63 6.06 -3.21
N LYS A 268 -17.31 7.36 -3.16
CA LYS A 268 -18.17 8.39 -2.57
C LYS A 268 -19.44 8.61 -3.38
N ALA A 269 -19.35 8.58 -4.71
CA ALA A 269 -20.50 8.74 -5.59
C ALA A 269 -21.55 7.63 -5.40
N ILE A 270 -21.11 6.37 -5.23
CA ILE A 270 -22.02 5.25 -4.96
C ILE A 270 -22.75 5.41 -3.64
N ILE A 271 -22.04 5.86 -2.60
CA ILE A 271 -22.67 6.12 -1.31
C ILE A 271 -23.66 7.28 -1.41
N ASP A 272 -23.32 8.35 -2.12
CA ASP A 272 -24.23 9.48 -2.35
C ASP A 272 -25.49 9.04 -3.10
N GLU A 273 -25.35 8.20 -4.14
CA GLU A 273 -26.48 7.60 -4.84
C GLU A 273 -27.38 6.80 -3.88
N TRP A 274 -26.81 5.96 -3.02
CA TRP A 274 -27.57 5.19 -2.04
C TRP A 274 -28.27 6.07 -0.99
N CYS A 275 -27.63 7.15 -0.55
CA CYS A 275 -28.22 8.12 0.36
C CYS A 275 -29.48 8.78 -0.24
N ASN A 276 -29.51 8.98 -1.55
CA ASN A 276 -30.62 9.61 -2.27
C ASN A 276 -31.66 8.60 -2.82
N CYS A 277 -31.37 7.29 -2.79
CA CYS A 277 -32.25 6.28 -3.36
C CYS A 277 -33.36 5.84 -2.40
N GLU A 278 -34.63 5.99 -2.75
CA GLU A 278 -35.78 5.65 -1.88
C GLU A 278 -35.83 4.19 -1.43
N SER A 279 -35.35 3.26 -2.26
CA SER A 279 -35.37 1.82 -1.95
C SER A 279 -34.30 1.38 -0.94
N VAL A 280 -33.32 2.22 -0.63
CA VAL A 280 -32.28 1.92 0.36
C VAL A 280 -32.82 2.20 1.77
N PRO A 281 -32.68 1.26 2.74
CA PRO A 281 -33.14 1.47 4.11
C PRO A 281 -32.55 2.72 4.76
N GLY A 282 -33.37 3.49 5.49
CA GLY A 282 -32.96 4.74 6.14
C GLY A 282 -31.78 4.58 7.10
N GLU A 283 -31.69 3.44 7.79
CA GLU A 283 -30.58 3.12 8.69
C GLU A 283 -29.26 2.88 7.94
N VAL A 284 -29.30 2.30 6.73
CA VAL A 284 -28.12 2.11 5.86
C VAL A 284 -27.61 3.47 5.38
N LYS A 285 -28.51 4.36 4.95
CA LYS A 285 -28.17 5.74 4.55
C LYS A 285 -27.49 6.50 5.68
N ALA A 286 -28.09 6.48 6.87
CA ALA A 286 -27.53 7.14 8.04
C ALA A 286 -26.18 6.55 8.46
N ALA A 287 -26.02 5.22 8.38
CA ALA A 287 -24.77 4.55 8.70
C ALA A 287 -23.66 4.93 7.72
N TRP A 288 -23.93 4.92 6.41
CA TRP A 288 -22.95 5.31 5.41
C TRP A 288 -22.57 6.79 5.49
N SER A 289 -23.54 7.68 5.71
CA SER A 289 -23.28 9.11 5.90
C SER A 289 -22.30 9.35 7.06
N LYS A 290 -22.55 8.74 8.22
CA LYS A 290 -21.65 8.83 9.39
C LYS A 290 -20.32 8.11 9.20
N ALA A 291 -20.30 6.99 8.47
CA ALA A 291 -19.06 6.29 8.14
C ALA A 291 -18.17 7.18 7.26
N LEU A 292 -18.75 7.85 6.27
CA LEU A 292 -18.04 8.79 5.40
C LEU A 292 -17.43 9.97 6.16
N GLU A 293 -18.10 10.49 7.20
CA GLU A 293 -17.51 11.54 8.05
C GLU A 293 -16.17 11.07 8.65
N VAL A 294 -16.13 9.87 9.24
CA VAL A 294 -14.92 9.30 9.81
C VAL A 294 -13.88 9.00 8.72
N LEU A 295 -14.31 8.40 7.61
CA LEU A 295 -13.44 8.03 6.50
C LEU A 295 -12.80 9.25 5.82
N ASN A 296 -13.52 10.37 5.68
CA ASN A 296 -12.98 11.62 5.13
C ASN A 296 -11.87 12.21 6.02
N ILE A 297 -12.05 12.17 7.35
CA ILE A 297 -10.98 12.58 8.30
C ILE A 297 -9.75 11.68 8.12
N CYS A 298 -9.97 10.38 7.94
CA CYS A 298 -8.90 9.41 7.76
C CYS A 298 -8.16 9.62 6.42
N GLU A 299 -8.90 9.85 5.34
CA GLU A 299 -8.35 10.15 4.02
C GLU A 299 -7.50 11.42 4.05
N ALA A 300 -7.98 12.52 4.65
CA ALA A 300 -7.19 13.75 4.78
C ALA A 300 -5.87 13.51 5.54
N ARG A 301 -5.90 12.63 6.55
CA ARG A 301 -4.71 12.28 7.35
C ARG A 301 -3.75 11.33 6.64
N LEU A 302 -4.21 10.49 5.73
CA LEU A 302 -3.38 9.43 5.12
C LEU A 302 -3.02 9.71 3.65
N LEU A 303 -3.97 10.21 2.86
CA LEU A 303 -3.94 10.16 1.40
C LEU A 303 -3.86 11.55 0.73
N GLU A 304 -4.09 12.65 1.46
CA GLU A 304 -3.89 13.98 0.88
C GLU A 304 -2.40 14.24 0.55
N PRO A 305 -2.08 14.58 -0.71
CA PRO A 305 -0.74 15.02 -1.09
C PRO A 305 -0.43 16.33 -0.35
N LYS A 306 0.83 16.47 0.09
CA LYS A 306 1.34 17.73 0.66
C LYS A 306 1.51 18.78 -0.42
#